data_AF-A0A073IUG9-F1
#
_entry.id   AF-A0A073IUG9-F1
#
_cell.length_a   1.000
_cell.length_b   1.000
_cell.length_c   1.000
_cell.angle_alpha   90.00
_cell.angle_beta   90.00
_cell.angle_gamma   90.00
#
_symmetry.space_group_name_H-M   'P 1'
#
loop_
_entity.id
_entity.type
_entity.pdbx_description
1 polymer ?
#
loop_
_entity_poly.entity_id
_entity_poly.type
_entity_poly.pdbx_seq_one_letter_code
_entity_poly.pdbx_strand_id
1 'polypeptide(L)'
;MIDLERLWRDADAKTPICTKTGATKNMVLGAIMKGARSFEDIAAAVPLCADNECALRNPSGRGCRENVEALLSIYVPIHEMMTEGGGCAHHRPRKKE
;
A
#
# COMPACT_ATOMS: atom_id res chain seq x y z
N MET A 1 4.30 8.70 19.65
CA MET A 1 4.82 8.04 18.43
C MET A 1 3.71 8.12 17.38
N ILE A 2 4.01 8.54 16.15
CA ILE A 2 2.97 8.66 15.10
C ILE A 2 2.54 7.26 14.67
N ASP A 3 1.23 7.00 14.67
CA ASP A 3 0.62 5.82 14.07
C ASP A 3 0.53 6.04 12.55
N LEU A 4 1.47 5.44 11.82
CA LEU A 4 1.54 5.56 10.37
C LEU A 4 0.35 4.91 9.68
N GLU A 5 -0.18 3.81 10.22
CA GLU A 5 -1.29 3.14 9.55
C GLU A 5 -2.54 4.00 9.61
N ARG A 6 -2.86 4.56 10.78
CA ARG A 6 -3.99 5.47 10.92
C ARG A 6 -3.82 6.71 10.04
N LEU A 7 -2.63 7.33 10.05
CA LEU A 7 -2.31 8.45 9.17
C LEU A 7 -2.59 8.11 7.71
N TRP A 8 -2.11 6.97 7.22
CA TRP A 8 -2.22 6.59 5.82
C TRP A 8 -3.60 6.04 5.44
N ARG A 9 -4.41 5.57 6.38
CA ARG A 9 -5.85 5.32 6.14
C ARG A 9 -6.57 6.64 5.87
N ASP A 10 -6.36 7.64 6.72
CA ASP A 10 -7.08 8.92 6.70
C ASP A 10 -6.56 9.89 5.62
N ALA A 11 -5.29 9.78 5.20
CA ALA A 11 -4.68 10.68 4.23
C ALA A 11 -5.35 10.64 2.84
N ASP A 12 -5.47 11.80 2.19
CA ASP A 12 -5.99 11.89 0.82
C ASP A 12 -5.10 11.15 -0.19
N ALA A 13 -5.70 10.68 -1.29
CA ALA A 13 -4.99 9.97 -2.35
C ALA A 13 -3.83 10.78 -2.97
N LYS A 14 -3.91 12.11 -2.96
CA LYS A 14 -2.87 13.02 -3.47
C LYS A 14 -1.75 13.30 -2.47
N THR A 15 -1.87 12.83 -1.23
CA THR A 15 -0.88 13.05 -0.18
C THR A 15 0.46 12.45 -0.63
N PRO A 16 1.58 13.21 -0.56
CA PRO A 16 2.87 12.73 -0.99
C PRO A 16 3.40 11.65 -0.04
N ILE A 17 3.74 10.49 -0.58
CA ILE A 17 4.50 9.43 0.09
C ILE A 17 6.00 9.74 0.08
N CYS A 18 6.48 10.38 -0.99
CA CYS A 18 7.84 10.89 -1.10
C CYS A 18 7.80 12.34 -1.57
N THR A 19 8.16 13.27 -0.68
CA THR A 19 8.17 14.71 -1.00
C THR A 19 9.33 15.14 -1.89
N LYS A 20 10.31 14.27 -2.11
CA LYS A 20 11.45 14.52 -3.03
C LYS A 20 11.07 14.26 -4.49
N THR A 21 10.40 13.15 -4.76
CA THR A 21 10.03 12.73 -6.12
C THR A 21 8.61 13.12 -6.51
N GLY A 22 7.78 13.49 -5.53
CA GLY A 22 6.36 13.76 -5.73
C GLY A 22 5.49 12.51 -5.81
N ALA A 23 6.03 11.32 -5.49
CA ALA A 23 5.22 10.11 -5.42
C ALA A 23 4.10 10.26 -4.38
N THR A 24 2.88 9.86 -4.76
CA THR A 24 1.66 10.05 -3.94
C THR A 24 1.10 8.73 -3.44
N LYS A 25 0.21 8.78 -2.43
CA LYS A 25 -0.55 7.63 -1.93
C LYS A 25 -1.24 6.88 -3.07
N ASN A 26 -1.87 7.59 -4.01
CA ASN A 26 -2.56 6.99 -5.15
C ASN A 26 -1.63 6.15 -6.05
N MET A 27 -0.38 6.56 -6.23
CA MET A 27 0.58 5.80 -7.04
C MET A 27 0.93 4.47 -6.39
N VAL A 28 1.14 4.47 -5.07
CA VAL A 28 1.42 3.25 -4.30
C VAL A 28 0.20 2.33 -4.29
N LEU A 29 -1.01 2.86 -4.02
CA LEU A 29 -2.24 2.08 -4.09
C LEU A 29 -2.45 1.48 -5.49
N GLY A 30 -2.21 2.25 -6.55
CA GLY A 30 -2.29 1.77 -7.92
C GLY A 30 -1.31 0.61 -8.21
N ALA A 31 -0.12 0.62 -7.62
CA ALA A 31 0.82 -0.49 -7.73
C ALA A 31 0.35 -1.74 -6.95
N ILE A 32 -0.21 -1.57 -5.74
CA ILE A 32 -0.80 -2.67 -4.97
C ILE A 32 -1.95 -3.33 -5.73
N MET A 33 -2.85 -2.53 -6.32
CA MET A 33 -3.95 -3.02 -7.17
C MET A 33 -3.45 -3.78 -8.42
N LYS A 34 -2.23 -3.51 -8.88
CA LYS A 34 -1.58 -4.23 -9.99
C LYS A 34 -0.81 -5.47 -9.55
N GLY A 35 -0.79 -5.78 -8.26
CA GLY A 35 -0.15 -6.98 -7.72
C GLY A 35 1.16 -6.74 -6.95
N ALA A 36 1.59 -5.50 -6.70
CA ALA A 36 2.74 -5.25 -5.84
C ALA A 36 2.45 -5.68 -4.39
N ARG A 37 3.39 -6.41 -3.76
CA ARG A 37 3.24 -6.96 -2.40
C ARG A 37 4.41 -6.64 -1.47
N SER A 38 5.51 -6.14 -2.00
CA SER A 38 6.71 -5.77 -1.25
C SER A 38 7.11 -4.33 -1.51
N PHE A 39 8.01 -3.79 -0.67
CA PHE A 39 8.60 -2.48 -0.90
C PHE A 39 9.34 -2.44 -2.24
N GLU A 40 10.04 -3.53 -2.58
CA GLU A 40 10.82 -3.69 -3.80
C GLU A 40 9.91 -3.61 -5.04
N ASP A 41 8.74 -4.25 -5.01
CA ASP A 41 7.75 -4.15 -6.11
C ASP A 41 7.26 -2.70 -6.28
N ILE A 42 7.01 -2.01 -5.16
CA ILE A 42 6.58 -0.61 -5.19
C ILE A 42 7.70 0.28 -5.73
N ALA A 43 8.93 0.09 -5.28
CA ALA A 43 10.10 0.86 -5.72
C ALA A 43 10.40 0.66 -7.21
N ALA A 44 10.06 -0.51 -7.78
CA ALA A 44 10.16 -0.76 -9.21
C ALA A 44 9.10 0.01 -10.05
N ALA A 45 7.95 0.35 -9.46
CA ALA A 45 6.82 0.96 -10.17
C ALA A 45 6.56 2.44 -9.82
N VAL A 46 7.05 2.90 -8.67
CA VAL A 46 6.78 4.23 -8.11
C VAL A 46 8.13 4.92 -7.86
N PRO A 47 8.32 6.18 -8.32
CA PRO A 47 9.58 6.88 -8.13
C PRO A 47 9.74 7.26 -6.66
N LEU A 48 10.57 6.54 -5.91
CA LEU A 48 10.91 6.82 -4.52
C LEU A 48 12.34 7.39 -4.43
N CYS A 49 12.63 8.21 -3.43
CA CYS A 49 13.99 8.70 -3.21
C CYS A 49 14.87 7.61 -2.55
N ALA A 50 16.17 7.67 -2.79
CA ALA A 50 17.14 6.88 -2.04
C ALA A 50 17.19 7.31 -0.56
N ASP A 51 17.61 6.38 0.31
CA ASP A 51 18.00 6.61 1.70
C ASP A 51 17.03 7.44 2.56
N ASN A 52 15.74 7.41 2.21
CA ASN A 52 14.69 8.11 2.96
C ASN A 52 14.94 9.62 3.18
N GLU A 53 15.69 10.28 2.28
CA GLU A 53 16.00 11.72 2.39
C GLU A 53 14.77 12.64 2.53
N CYS A 54 13.60 12.15 2.15
CA CYS A 54 12.34 12.87 2.27
C CYS A 54 11.80 12.95 3.72
N ALA A 55 12.36 12.21 4.68
CA ALA A 55 11.79 12.02 6.02
C ALA A 55 11.46 13.34 6.75
N LEU A 56 12.39 14.31 6.73
CA LEU A 56 12.22 15.60 7.41
C LEU A 56 11.15 16.50 6.77
N ARG A 57 10.82 16.26 5.50
CA ARG A 57 9.84 17.05 4.74
C ARG A 57 8.51 16.32 4.57
N ASN A 58 8.46 15.05 4.93
CA ASN A 58 7.28 14.23 4.77
C ASN A 58 6.24 14.61 5.83
N PRO A 59 4.93 14.74 5.50
CA PRO A 59 3.90 15.00 6.50
C PRO A 59 3.86 14.00 7.64
N SER A 60 4.29 12.75 7.40
CA SER A 60 4.40 11.71 8.43
C SER A 60 5.61 11.88 9.36
N GLY A 61 6.57 12.74 9.03
CA GLY A 61 7.88 12.81 9.69
C GLY A 61 8.75 11.56 9.48
N ARG A 62 8.40 10.69 8.53
CA ARG A 62 9.09 9.43 8.22
C ARG A 62 9.48 9.33 6.76
N GLY A 63 10.45 8.46 6.50
CA GLY A 63 10.91 8.17 5.15
C GLY A 63 9.83 7.54 4.28
N CYS A 64 10.01 7.60 2.96
CA CYS A 64 9.07 7.01 2.02
C CYS A 64 9.03 5.48 2.13
N ARG A 65 10.09 4.82 2.62
CA ARG A 65 10.08 3.39 2.90
C ARG A 65 9.05 3.04 3.98
N GLU A 66 9.13 3.68 5.14
CA GLU A 66 8.22 3.42 6.26
C GLU A 66 6.77 3.75 5.89
N ASN A 67 6.57 4.80 5.08
CA ASN A 67 5.24 5.15 4.57
C ASN A 67 4.69 4.10 3.59
N VAL A 68 5.53 3.54 2.71
CA VAL A 68 5.14 2.45 1.81
C VAL A 68 4.84 1.18 2.58
N GLU A 69 5.67 0.81 3.55
CA GLU A 69 5.46 -0.36 4.40
C GLU A 69 4.12 -0.28 5.16
N ALA A 70 3.76 0.91 5.67
CA ALA A 70 2.44 1.14 6.28
C ALA A 70 1.29 1.02 5.27
N LEU A 71 1.44 1.49 4.03
CA LEU A 71 0.42 1.27 3.00
C LEU A 71 0.29 -0.21 2.62
N LEU A 72 1.40 -0.94 2.53
CA LEU A 72 1.36 -2.37 2.26
C LEU A 72 0.64 -3.13 3.37
N SER A 73 0.91 -2.83 4.65
CA SER A 73 0.25 -3.50 5.78
C SER A 73 -1.26 -3.27 5.81
N ILE A 74 -1.72 -2.08 5.40
CA ILE A 74 -3.16 -1.77 5.33
C ILE A 74 -3.81 -2.46 4.12
N TYR A 75 -3.27 -2.27 2.92
CA TYR A 75 -4.03 -2.50 1.69
C TYR A 75 -3.74 -3.83 1.02
N VAL A 76 -2.60 -4.48 1.27
CA VAL A 76 -2.34 -5.82 0.72
C VAL A 76 -3.36 -6.85 1.24
N PRO A 77 -3.60 -6.99 2.56
CA PRO A 77 -4.58 -7.95 3.06
C PRO A 77 -6.00 -7.68 2.54
N ILE A 78 -6.39 -6.41 2.43
CA ILE A 78 -7.69 -6.01 1.89
C ILE A 78 -7.81 -6.42 0.42
N HIS A 79 -6.78 -6.16 -0.39
CA HIS A 79 -6.76 -6.55 -1.78
C HIS A 79 -6.84 -8.07 -1.93
N GLU A 80 -6.08 -8.83 -1.15
CA GLU A 80 -6.10 -10.29 -1.15
C GLU A 80 -7.49 -10.83 -0.82
N MET A 81 -8.13 -10.35 0.26
CA MET A 81 -9.50 -10.72 0.62
C MET A 81 -10.51 -10.44 -0.51
N MET A 82 -10.39 -9.31 -1.21
CA MET A 82 -11.26 -8.96 -2.33
C MET A 82 -11.03 -9.87 -3.55
N THR A 83 -9.78 -10.24 -3.83
CA THR A 83 -9.44 -11.10 -4.97
C THR A 83 -9.69 -12.59 -4.70
N GLU A 84 -9.53 -13.05 -3.47
CA GLU A 84 -9.78 -14.44 -3.06
C GLU A 84 -11.28 -14.70 -2.81
N GLY A 85 -12.03 -13.69 -2.34
CA GLY A 85 -13.50 -13.76 -2.17
C GLY A 85 -14.31 -13.60 -3.46
N GLY A 86 -13.66 -13.28 -4.59
CA GLY A 86 -14.29 -13.08 -5.90
C GLY A 86 -14.58 -14.36 -6.70
N GLY A 87 -14.14 -15.52 -6.21
CA GLY A 87 -14.63 -16.80 -6.70
C GLY A 87 -16.00 -17.05 -6.10
N CYS A 88 -17.07 -16.92 -6.89
CA CYS A 88 -18.36 -17.52 -6.57
C CYS A 88 -18.15 -19.03 -6.35
N ALA A 89 -17.83 -19.42 -5.11
CA ALA A 89 -17.89 -20.79 -4.66
C ALA A 89 -19.37 -21.15 -4.55
N HIS A 90 -19.97 -21.48 -5.69
CA HIS A 90 -21.21 -22.23 -5.71
C HIS A 90 -20.98 -23.48 -4.88
N HIS A 91 -21.55 -23.47 -3.68
CA HIS A 91 -21.61 -24.57 -2.75
C HIS A 91 -22.16 -25.79 -3.50
N ARG A 92 -21.29 -26.68 -4.01
CA ARG A 92 -21.73 -28.01 -4.44
C ARG A 92 -22.14 -28.75 -3.16
N PRO A 93 -23.40 -29.16 -3.01
CA PRO A 93 -23.77 -30.00 -1.88
C PRO A 93 -22.96 -31.29 -1.99
N ARG A 94 -22.22 -31.64 -0.94
CA ARG A 94 -21.57 -32.94 -0.84
C ARG A 94 -22.67 -34.00 -0.92
N LYS A 95 -22.69 -34.80 -2.00
CA LYS A 95 -23.43 -36.07 -1.98
C LYS A 95 -22.82 -36.93 -0.88
N LYS A 96 -23.64 -37.32 0.08
CA LYS A 96 -23.35 -38.43 0.98
C LYS A 96 -23.57 -39.70 0.16
N GLU A 97 -22.51 -40.45 -0.08
CA GLU A 97 -22.58 -41.89 -0.33
C GLU A 97 -22.27 -42.62 0.98
#